data_AF-A0A1H1VVR7-F1
#
_entry.id   AF-A0A1H1VVR7-F1
#
_cell.length_a   1.000
_cell.length_b   1.000
_cell.length_c   1.000
_cell.angle_alpha   90.00
_cell.angle_beta   90.00
_cell.angle_gamma   90.00
#
_symmetry.space_group_name_H-M   'P 1'
#
loop_
_entity.id
_entity.type
_entity.pdbx_description
1 polymer ?
#
loop_
_entity_poly.entity_id
_entity_poly.type
_entity_poly.pdbx_seq_one_letter_code
_entity_poly.pdbx_strand_id
1 'polypeptide(L)'
;MSGSGGEPFDWVAASGRKARGRRPEYFDDPALDRLYSTVFALAAEVSALRERQDTVERLLDEKGTLSRADIENYAPDRAAGEERGLATRAYVARIMRGFQQEVEAMEASDPPIMDIVEKLSRE
;
A
#
# COMPACT_ATOMS: atom_id res chain seq x y z
N MET A 1 -41.78 -10.36 16.00
CA MET A 1 -41.27 -9.80 14.74
C MET A 1 -39.97 -10.51 14.42
N SER A 2 -40.04 -11.58 13.63
CA SER A 2 -38.88 -12.38 13.20
C SER A 2 -38.11 -11.59 12.15
N GLY A 3 -36.93 -11.11 12.52
CA GLY A 3 -36.02 -10.41 11.60
C GLY A 3 -35.65 -11.33 10.43
N SER A 4 -35.82 -10.82 9.22
CA SER A 4 -35.37 -11.47 8.00
C SER A 4 -33.85 -11.60 8.03
N GLY A 5 -33.35 -12.78 8.36
CA GLY A 5 -31.97 -13.18 8.10
C GLY A 5 -31.77 -13.33 6.60
N GLY A 6 -31.60 -12.22 5.88
CA GLY A 6 -31.13 -12.25 4.50
C GLY A 6 -29.70 -12.80 4.48
N GLU A 7 -29.39 -13.65 3.51
CA GLU A 7 -28.02 -14.11 3.30
C GLU A 7 -27.06 -12.91 3.22
N PRO A 8 -25.89 -12.98 3.89
CA PRO A 8 -24.93 -11.90 3.87
C PRO A 8 -24.46 -11.65 2.43
N PHE A 9 -24.45 -10.38 2.04
CA PHE A 9 -24.03 -9.97 0.70
C PHE A 9 -22.56 -10.33 0.45
N ASP A 10 -22.29 -11.09 -0.61
CA ASP A 10 -20.93 -11.49 -0.99
C ASP A 10 -20.18 -10.33 -1.68
N TRP A 11 -19.44 -9.57 -0.87
CA TRP A 11 -18.61 -8.45 -1.32
C TRP A 11 -17.44 -8.88 -2.21
N VAL A 12 -16.91 -10.09 -2.02
CA VAL A 12 -15.78 -10.59 -2.82
C VAL A 12 -16.26 -10.87 -4.24
N ALA A 13 -17.35 -11.63 -4.41
CA ALA A 13 -17.95 -11.86 -5.72
C ALA A 13 -18.47 -10.57 -6.36
N ALA A 14 -19.00 -9.62 -5.57
CA ALA A 14 -19.48 -8.35 -6.09
C ALA A 14 -18.33 -7.46 -6.64
N SER A 15 -17.20 -7.39 -5.94
CA SER A 15 -16.04 -6.56 -6.32
C SER A 15 -15.36 -7.03 -7.63
N GLY A 16 -15.42 -8.33 -7.92
CA GLY A 16 -14.85 -8.92 -9.15
C GLY A 16 -15.75 -8.81 -10.39
N ARG A 17 -16.95 -8.24 -10.29
CA ARG A 17 -17.89 -8.17 -11.42
C ARG A 17 -17.32 -7.29 -12.53
N LYS A 18 -17.38 -7.80 -13.76
CA LYS A 18 -17.03 -7.03 -14.95
C LYS A 18 -17.92 -5.78 -15.03
N ALA A 19 -17.29 -4.62 -15.13
CA ALA A 19 -18.00 -3.35 -15.30
C ALA A 19 -18.90 -3.42 -16.54
N ARG A 20 -20.10 -2.84 -16.45
CA ARG A 20 -21.01 -2.71 -17.59
C ARG A 20 -20.54 -1.51 -18.44
N GLY A 21 -19.76 -1.77 -19.48
CA GLY A 21 -19.24 -0.76 -20.41
C GLY A 21 -17.81 -1.04 -20.87
N ARG A 22 -17.36 -0.31 -21.89
CA ARG A 22 -15.94 -0.29 -22.27
C ARG A 22 -15.18 0.49 -21.19
N ARG A 23 -14.16 -0.12 -20.58
CA ARG A 23 -13.28 0.61 -19.67
C ARG A 23 -12.54 1.69 -20.48
N PRO A 24 -12.54 2.95 -20.06
CA PRO A 24 -11.66 3.94 -20.67
C PRO A 24 -10.21 3.47 -20.55
N GLU A 25 -9.50 3.49 -21.67
CA GLU A 25 -8.05 3.27 -21.75
C GLU A 25 -7.46 4.67 -21.89
N TYR A 26 -6.71 5.12 -20.88
CA TYR A 26 -6.17 6.48 -20.85
C TYR A 26 -4.72 6.54 -21.32
N PHE A 27 -4.00 5.42 -21.19
CA PHE A 27 -2.58 5.32 -21.53
C PHE A 27 -2.33 4.22 -22.57
N ASP A 28 -1.23 4.36 -23.31
CA ASP A 28 -0.82 3.36 -24.30
C ASP A 28 -0.39 2.04 -23.65
N ASP A 29 0.15 2.10 -22.43
CA ASP A 29 0.49 0.93 -21.62
C ASP A 29 -0.66 0.59 -20.65
N PRO A 30 -1.38 -0.53 -20.85
CA PRO A 30 -2.44 -0.97 -19.95
C PRO A 30 -1.99 -1.21 -18.50
N ALA A 31 -0.69 -1.39 -18.24
CA ALA A 31 -0.16 -1.50 -16.88
C ALA A 31 -0.32 -0.19 -16.11
N LEU A 32 -0.21 0.97 -16.77
CA LEU A 32 -0.39 2.27 -16.14
C LEU A 32 -1.84 2.47 -15.70
N ASP A 33 -2.82 2.17 -16.56
CA ASP A 33 -4.24 2.25 -16.20
C ASP A 33 -4.58 1.39 -14.98
N ARG A 34 -4.00 0.18 -14.88
CA ARG A 34 -4.18 -0.70 -13.71
C ARG A 34 -3.52 -0.12 -12.46
N LEU A 35 -2.30 0.40 -12.58
CA LEU A 35 -1.59 1.04 -11.47
C LEU A 35 -2.39 2.23 -10.92
N TYR A 36 -2.85 3.12 -11.79
CA TYR A 36 -3.69 4.26 -11.39
C TYR A 36 -4.99 3.82 -10.73
N SER A 37 -5.66 2.78 -11.27
CA SER A 37 -6.84 2.21 -10.64
C SER A 37 -6.56 1.72 -9.21
N THR A 38 -5.43 1.06 -8.97
CA THR A 38 -5.02 0.63 -7.62
C THR A 38 -4.69 1.82 -6.72
N VAL A 39 -3.97 2.83 -7.24
CA VAL A 39 -3.63 4.05 -6.47
C VAL A 39 -4.89 4.81 -6.07
N PHE A 40 -5.88 4.96 -6.94
CA PHE A 40 -7.14 5.60 -6.60
C PHE A 40 -7.96 4.82 -5.58
N ALA A 41 -7.99 3.49 -5.68
CA ALA A 41 -8.62 2.65 -4.66
C ALA A 41 -7.94 2.85 -3.29
N LEU A 42 -6.60 2.83 -3.25
CA LEU A 42 -5.84 3.12 -2.02
C LEU A 42 -6.10 4.52 -1.47
N ALA A 43 -6.19 5.54 -2.34
CA ALA A 43 -6.49 6.91 -1.93
C ALA A 43 -7.88 7.02 -1.29
N ALA A 44 -8.88 6.33 -1.84
CA ALA A 44 -10.22 6.28 -1.27
C ALA A 44 -10.21 5.62 0.13
N GLU A 45 -9.52 4.49 0.29
CA GLU A 45 -9.36 3.83 1.58
C GLU A 45 -8.62 4.70 2.60
N VAL A 46 -7.57 5.42 2.18
CA VAL A 46 -6.85 6.38 3.05
C VAL A 46 -7.75 7.52 3.50
N SER A 47 -8.64 8.01 2.62
CA SER A 47 -9.64 9.03 2.99
C SER A 47 -10.59 8.50 4.07
N ALA A 48 -11.15 7.30 3.87
CA ALA A 48 -12.04 6.67 4.83
C ALA A 48 -11.36 6.42 6.18
N LEU A 49 -10.08 6.02 6.18
CA LEU A 49 -9.28 5.86 7.40
C LEU A 49 -9.07 7.19 8.14
N ARG A 50 -8.79 8.29 7.41
CA ARG A 50 -8.64 9.63 8.00
C ARG A 50 -9.95 10.13 8.61
N GLU A 51 -11.08 9.93 7.95
CA GLU A 51 -12.40 10.28 8.48
C GLU A 51 -12.73 9.48 9.74
N ARG A 52 -12.42 8.18 9.74
CA ARG A 52 -12.58 7.33 10.91
C ARG A 52 -11.66 7.76 12.06
N GLN A 53 -10.43 8.18 11.77
CA GLN A 53 -9.51 8.72 12.76
C GLN A 53 -10.05 10.02 13.39
N ASP A 54 -10.49 10.99 12.58
CA ASP A 54 -11.12 12.23 13.07
C ASP A 54 -12.35 11.94 13.95
N THR A 55 -13.17 10.98 13.55
CA THR A 55 -14.32 10.54 14.35
C THR A 55 -13.90 9.99 15.72
N VAL A 56 -12.85 9.17 15.77
CA VAL A 56 -12.31 8.65 17.04
C VAL A 56 -11.79 9.79 17.91
N GLU A 57 -11.04 10.73 17.36
CA GLU A 57 -10.50 11.87 18.10
C GLU A 57 -11.62 12.75 18.68
N ARG A 58 -12.68 13.03 17.91
CA ARG A 58 -13.85 13.78 18.39
C ARG A 58 -14.59 13.06 19.51
N LEU A 59 -14.81 11.76 19.39
CA LEU A 59 -15.50 10.97 20.41
C LEU A 59 -14.69 10.86 21.71
N LEU A 60 -13.36 10.83 21.63
CA LEU A 60 -12.48 10.85 22.80
C LEU A 60 -12.48 12.22 23.50
N ASP A 61 -12.51 13.30 22.72
CA ASP A 61 -12.59 14.69 23.20
C ASP A 61 -13.95 14.93 23.90
N GLU A 62 -15.06 14.53 23.27
CA GLU A 62 -16.41 14.62 23.85
C GLU A 62 -16.54 13.85 25.18
N LYS A 63 -15.90 12.68 25.27
CA LYS A 63 -15.89 11.86 26.49
C LYS A 63 -14.91 12.35 27.56
N GLY A 64 -14.08 13.34 27.25
CA GLY A 64 -13.13 13.95 28.17
C GLY A 64 -11.92 13.08 28.55
N THR A 65 -11.62 12.03 27.78
CA THR A 65 -10.49 11.14 28.08
C THR A 65 -9.18 11.60 27.44
N LEU A 66 -9.26 12.14 26.23
CA LEU A 66 -8.13 12.66 25.45
C LEU A 66 -8.66 13.80 24.60
N SER A 67 -8.12 15.00 24.77
CA SER A 67 -8.49 16.13 23.93
C SER A 67 -7.69 16.14 22.63
N ARG A 68 -8.22 16.80 21.60
CA ARG A 68 -7.45 17.01 20.37
C ARG A 68 -6.19 17.85 20.61
N ALA A 69 -6.22 18.77 21.59
CA ALA A 69 -5.04 19.53 21.96
C ALA A 69 -3.93 18.65 22.55
N ASP A 70 -4.27 17.56 23.24
CA ASP A 70 -3.26 16.62 23.75
C ASP A 70 -2.53 15.91 22.60
N ILE A 71 -3.24 15.63 21.49
CA ILE A 71 -2.66 15.01 20.29
C ILE A 71 -1.72 16.01 19.59
N GLU A 72 -2.17 17.24 19.35
CA GLU A 72 -1.37 18.27 18.67
C GLU A 72 -0.11 18.67 19.46
N ASN A 73 -0.19 18.64 20.78
CA ASN A 73 0.94 18.97 21.66
C ASN A 73 1.76 17.74 22.07
N TYR A 74 1.45 16.55 21.56
CA TYR A 74 2.15 15.34 21.94
C TYR A 74 3.63 15.40 21.48
N ALA A 75 4.53 15.48 22.46
CA ALA A 75 5.97 15.38 22.24
C ALA A 75 6.42 13.94 22.56
N PRO A 76 6.79 13.13 21.55
CA PRO A 76 7.30 11.78 21.79
C PRO A 76 8.62 11.85 22.55
N ASP A 77 8.80 10.91 23.49
CA ASP A 77 10.10 10.69 24.12
C ASP A 77 11.08 10.00 23.15
N ARG A 78 12.32 9.80 23.60
CA ARG A 78 13.35 9.15 22.78
C ARG A 78 12.96 7.73 22.37
N ALA A 79 12.33 6.97 23.25
CA ALA A 79 11.96 5.59 22.98
C ALA A 79 10.87 5.51 21.90
N ALA A 80 9.82 6.33 22.01
CA ALA A 80 8.78 6.46 21.01
C ALA A 80 9.34 6.93 19.66
N GLY A 81 10.32 7.85 19.68
CA GLY A 81 11.04 8.29 18.48
C GLY A 81 11.80 7.16 17.78
N GLU A 82 12.55 6.36 18.54
CA GLU A 82 13.31 5.21 18.01
C GLU A 82 12.38 4.14 17.41
N GLU A 83 11.28 3.83 18.09
CA GLU A 83 10.26 2.88 17.60
C GLU A 83 9.64 3.34 16.28
N ARG A 84 9.21 4.61 16.20
CA ARG A 84 8.67 5.19 14.97
C ARG A 84 9.71 5.19 13.85
N GLY A 85 10.95 5.56 14.16
CA GLY A 85 12.04 5.56 13.18
C GLY A 85 12.34 4.16 12.63
N LEU A 86 12.26 3.11 13.45
CA LEU A 86 12.38 1.73 12.98
C LEU A 86 11.18 1.33 12.10
N ALA A 87 9.96 1.65 12.54
CA ALA A 87 8.74 1.36 11.78
C ALA A 87 8.74 2.04 10.40
N THR A 88 9.13 3.32 10.32
CA THR A 88 9.25 4.07 9.06
C THR A 88 10.29 3.44 8.14
N ARG A 89 11.49 3.12 8.64
CA ARG A 89 12.53 2.46 7.83
C ARG A 89 12.07 1.11 7.28
N ALA A 90 11.43 0.30 8.11
CA ALA A 90 10.89 -1.00 7.69
C ALA A 90 9.78 -0.84 6.64
N TYR A 91 8.93 0.18 6.77
CA TYR A 91 7.89 0.49 5.79
C TYR A 91 8.49 0.92 4.44
N VAL A 92 9.43 1.86 4.45
CA VAL A 92 10.12 2.33 3.23
C VAL A 92 10.86 1.17 2.54
N ALA A 93 11.55 0.31 3.30
CA ALA A 93 12.22 -0.85 2.74
C ALA A 93 11.25 -1.81 2.03
N ARG A 94 10.04 -2.01 2.55
CA ARG A 94 9.02 -2.85 1.88
C ARG A 94 8.54 -2.25 0.56
N ILE A 95 8.36 -0.93 0.50
CA ILE A 95 7.99 -0.23 -0.75
C ILE A 95 9.12 -0.34 -1.76
N MET A 96 10.36 -0.08 -1.34
CA MET A 96 11.52 -0.05 -2.22
C MET A 96 12.02 -1.43 -2.65
N ARG A 97 11.49 -2.51 -2.08
CA ARG A 97 11.93 -3.88 -2.35
C ARG A 97 11.95 -4.22 -3.85
N GLY A 98 10.95 -3.80 -4.62
CA GLY A 98 10.90 -4.08 -6.06
C GLY A 98 12.10 -3.49 -6.81
N PHE A 99 12.37 -2.20 -6.58
CA PHE A 99 13.52 -1.51 -7.17
C PHE A 99 14.85 -2.10 -6.74
N GLN A 100 14.98 -2.47 -5.46
CA GLN A 100 16.19 -3.12 -4.96
C GLN A 100 16.48 -4.44 -5.69
N GLN A 101 15.45 -5.23 -5.94
CA GLN A 101 15.57 -6.50 -6.68
C GLN A 101 15.96 -6.29 -8.15
N GLU A 102 15.46 -5.22 -8.78
CA GLU A 102 15.84 -4.87 -10.15
C GLU A 102 17.32 -4.45 -10.24
N VAL A 103 17.80 -3.66 -9.27
CA VAL A 103 19.22 -3.28 -9.18
C VAL A 103 20.11 -4.51 -8.97
N GLU A 104 19.74 -5.40 -8.05
CA GLU A 104 20.49 -6.64 -7.79
C GLU A 104 20.53 -7.57 -9.02
N ALA A 105 19.42 -7.68 -9.76
CA ALA A 105 19.37 -8.46 -10.99
C ALA A 105 20.25 -7.85 -12.09
N MET A 106 20.35 -6.53 -12.16
CA MET A 106 21.23 -5.83 -13.11
C MET A 106 22.71 -6.03 -12.77
N GLU A 107 23.09 -6.01 -11.49
CA GLU A 107 24.46 -6.30 -11.04
C GLU A 107 24.86 -7.77 -11.25
N ALA A 108 23.91 -8.70 -11.12
CA ALA A 108 24.13 -10.13 -11.34
C ALA A 108 24.16 -10.54 -12.82
N SER A 109 23.83 -9.64 -13.74
CA SER A 109 23.58 -9.92 -15.17
C SER A 109 24.83 -10.19 -16.01
N ASP A 110 26.04 -9.85 -15.55
CA ASP A 110 27.26 -10.06 -16.33
C ASP A 110 28.04 -11.28 -15.82
N PRO A 111 28.02 -12.42 -16.55
CA PRO A 111 29.00 -13.48 -16.32
C PRO A 111 30.40 -12.89 -16.53
N PRO A 112 31.42 -13.30 -15.74
CA PRO A 112 32.81 -12.98 -16.04
C PRO A 112 33.11 -13.27 -17.51
N ILE A 113 33.77 -12.33 -18.20
CA ILE A 113 34.10 -12.46 -19.64
C ILE A 113 34.74 -13.83 -19.95
N MET A 114 35.50 -14.37 -18.99
CA MET A 114 36.13 -15.69 -19.09
C MET A 114 35.13 -16.84 -19.28
N ASP A 115 33.98 -16.80 -18.62
CA ASP A 115 32.94 -17.83 -18.72
C ASP A 115 32.22 -17.77 -20.07
N ILE A 116 32.10 -16.57 -20.65
CA ILE A 116 31.56 -16.34 -21.99
C ILE A 116 32.55 -16.87 -23.05
N VAL A 117 33.85 -16.59 -22.87
CA VAL A 117 34.93 -17.06 -23.76
C VAL A 117 35.02 -18.59 -23.74
N GLU A 118 34.96 -19.22 -22.56
CA GLU A 118 35.02 -20.67 -22.46
C GLU A 118 33.82 -21.35 -23.14
N LYS A 119 32.63 -20.79 -22.98
CA LYS A 119 31.40 -21.31 -23.60
C LYS A 119 31.43 -21.21 -25.14
N LEU A 120 31.95 -20.12 -25.69
CA LEU A 120 32.11 -19.93 -27.13
C LEU A 120 33.27 -20.74 -27.73
N SER A 121 34.28 -21.08 -26.93
CA SER A 121 35.42 -21.91 -27.38
C SER A 121 35.10 -23.40 -27.49
N ARG A 122 33.95 -23.83 -26.96
CA ARG A 122 33.47 -25.22 -26.97
C ARG A 122 32.42 -25.50 -28.05
N GLU A 123 32.00 -24.49 -28.81
CA GLU A 123 31.23 -24.61 -30.06
C GLU A 123 32.16 -24.57 -31.28
#